data_AF-A0A4V1ERP1-F1
#
_entry.id   AF-A0A4V1ERP1-F1
#
_cell.length_a   1.000
_cell.length_b   1.000
_cell.length_c   1.000
_cell.angle_alpha   90.00
_cell.angle_beta   90.00
_cell.angle_gamma   90.00
#
_symmetry.space_group_name_H-M   'P 1'
#
loop_
_entity.id
_entity.type
_entity.pdbx_description
1 polymer ?
#
loop_
_entity_poly.entity_id
_entity_poly.type
_entity_poly.pdbx_seq_one_letter_code
_entity_poly.pdbx_strand_id
1 'polypeptide(L)'
;MEYGPSPYGVPPSMPHRAWGSRPVRPPARSNVQGRGVIKKSNMEASILMEKAHGLKPPASWRTILYNCGLIVAGSLISVTGMNAVLIPQGLLSGGVVGIAIIIHYLAPAVSVGLMYFLLNLPLMLVGWFQISRRFMYYTILGMVTFSLAASWVRVPAVHIRDPILGALLAGIICGVGGGIILRSLGSAGGLDILAIYFNKRFGLRVGMVITAANAAILLAGAYFFNLEKVLYSVIYVYASSRIIDNVLSGFNRRKVLIIISSRPRDIADHILHTLHRGVTFLKGEGAFSGAEKDVIFTVTTLTELPKVKDIIFEIDPEAFVVVNDTLEVLGKRHGKRRIY
;
A
#
# COMPACT_ATOMS: atom_id res chain seq x y z
N MET A 1 5.67 -1.21 80.07
CA MET A 1 5.68 -2.07 78.87
C MET A 1 6.40 -1.27 77.79
N GLU A 2 7.73 -1.18 77.80
CA GLU A 2 8.71 -2.18 77.33
C GLU A 2 8.51 -2.53 75.85
N TYR A 3 9.42 -2.07 74.97
CA TYR A 3 10.31 -2.90 74.14
C TYR A 3 11.35 -2.02 73.41
N GLY A 4 12.62 -2.47 73.43
CA GLY A 4 13.83 -1.75 73.01
C GLY A 4 14.27 -1.92 71.54
N PRO A 5 15.47 -1.43 71.17
CA PRO A 5 15.86 -1.12 69.79
C PRO A 5 16.60 -2.24 69.03
N SER A 6 16.55 -2.14 67.69
CA SER A 6 17.30 -2.94 66.71
C SER A 6 18.79 -2.58 66.66
N PRO A 7 19.69 -3.56 66.39
CA PRO A 7 20.93 -3.22 65.69
C PRO A 7 21.31 -4.20 64.57
N TYR A 8 21.77 -3.61 63.47
CA TYR A 8 22.63 -4.24 62.46
C TYR A 8 23.94 -4.74 63.11
N GLY A 9 24.40 -5.93 62.72
CA GLY A 9 25.70 -6.49 63.12
C GLY A 9 26.32 -7.37 62.02
N VAL A 10 27.47 -6.92 61.52
CA VAL A 10 28.35 -7.60 60.54
C VAL A 10 29.02 -8.83 61.18
N PRO A 11 29.23 -9.97 60.49
CA PRO A 11 30.13 -11.00 60.97
C PRO A 11 31.51 -11.01 60.29
N PRO A 12 32.54 -11.59 60.94
CA PRO A 12 33.96 -11.28 60.73
C PRO A 12 34.72 -12.29 59.85
N SER A 13 35.90 -11.85 59.43
CA SER A 13 36.90 -12.57 58.65
C SER A 13 37.57 -13.73 59.40
N MET A 14 37.93 -14.80 58.67
CA MET A 14 38.83 -15.87 59.13
C MET A 14 39.53 -16.56 57.93
N PRO A 15 40.64 -17.31 58.14
CA PRO A 15 41.94 -16.93 57.58
C PRO A 15 42.56 -17.92 56.58
N HIS A 16 43.67 -17.48 55.98
CA HIS A 16 44.54 -18.18 55.05
C HIS A 16 44.93 -19.62 55.46
N ARG A 17 44.83 -20.56 54.51
CA ARG A 17 45.68 -21.77 54.43
C ARG A 17 46.23 -21.91 53.03
N ALA A 18 47.56 -21.84 52.92
CA ALA A 18 48.34 -22.24 51.77
C ALA A 18 48.88 -23.65 52.00
N TRP A 19 48.73 -24.56 51.04
CA TRP A 19 49.59 -25.76 50.86
C TRP A 19 49.44 -26.32 49.44
N GLY A 20 50.58 -26.57 48.78
CA GLY A 20 50.78 -27.78 47.95
C GLY A 20 50.58 -27.67 46.44
N SER A 21 51.66 -27.37 45.74
CA SER A 21 51.86 -27.43 44.29
C SER A 21 51.65 -28.84 43.68
N ARG A 22 50.85 -28.92 42.61
CA ARG A 22 50.92 -30.00 41.59
C ARG A 22 51.48 -29.40 40.29
N PRO A 23 52.31 -30.12 39.53
CA PRO A 23 52.90 -29.56 38.32
C PRO A 23 51.83 -29.39 37.23
N VAL A 24 51.69 -28.17 36.75
CA VAL A 24 50.85 -27.78 35.61
C VAL A 24 51.48 -28.34 34.33
N ARG A 25 50.81 -29.27 33.65
CA ARG A 25 51.17 -29.61 32.26
C ARG A 25 50.98 -28.35 31.40
N PRO A 26 51.90 -28.01 30.48
CA PRO A 26 51.68 -26.87 29.62
C PRO A 26 50.42 -27.11 28.77
N PRO A 27 49.57 -26.10 28.54
CA PRO A 27 48.47 -26.25 27.62
C PRO A 27 49.05 -26.53 26.23
N ALA A 28 48.54 -27.57 25.58
CA ALA A 28 48.84 -27.84 24.18
C ALA A 28 48.60 -26.55 23.38
N ARG A 29 49.61 -26.12 22.60
CA ARG A 29 49.48 -25.02 21.65
C ARG A 29 48.34 -25.35 20.69
N SER A 30 47.14 -24.87 21.00
CA SER A 30 46.01 -24.99 20.08
C SER A 30 46.31 -24.11 18.88
N ASN A 31 46.34 -24.70 17.68
CA ASN A 31 46.42 -24.02 16.40
C ASN A 31 45.48 -22.79 16.34
N VAL A 32 46.02 -21.61 16.65
CA VAL A 32 45.29 -20.33 16.57
C VAL A 32 45.08 -19.92 15.10
N GLN A 33 45.92 -20.41 14.18
CA GLN A 33 45.80 -20.13 12.74
C GLN A 33 44.56 -20.78 12.11
N GLY A 34 44.16 -21.98 12.54
CA GLY A 34 43.01 -22.70 11.97
C GLY A 34 41.65 -22.14 12.41
N ARG A 35 41.55 -21.61 13.64
CA ARG A 35 40.29 -21.05 14.16
C ARG A 35 39.91 -19.71 13.51
N GLY A 36 40.89 -18.92 13.07
CA GLY A 36 40.66 -17.67 12.34
C GLY A 36 40.09 -17.91 10.95
N VAL A 37 40.59 -18.92 10.23
CA VAL A 37 40.13 -19.28 8.88
C VAL A 37 38.72 -19.89 8.92
N ILE A 38 38.43 -20.77 9.88
CA ILE A 38 37.11 -21.40 10.04
C ILE A 38 36.05 -20.36 10.49
N LYS A 39 36.41 -19.38 11.34
CA LYS A 39 35.49 -18.29 11.70
C LYS A 39 35.22 -17.35 10.52
N LYS A 40 36.23 -17.06 9.69
CA LYS A 40 36.06 -16.21 8.50
C LYS A 40 35.18 -16.89 7.46
N SER A 41 35.38 -18.18 7.20
CA SER A 41 34.53 -18.95 6.28
C SER A 41 33.09 -19.07 6.77
N ASN A 42 32.87 -19.25 8.08
CA ASN A 42 31.53 -19.36 8.65
C ASN A 42 30.81 -18.01 8.70
N MET A 43 31.56 -16.91 8.88
CA MET A 43 31.01 -15.55 8.81
C MET A 43 30.70 -15.13 7.37
N GLU A 44 31.55 -15.48 6.42
CA GLU A 44 31.28 -15.29 4.99
C GLU A 44 30.09 -16.15 4.54
N ALA A 45 29.99 -17.41 5.01
CA ALA A 45 28.85 -18.28 4.75
C ALA A 45 27.56 -17.75 5.39
N SER A 46 27.61 -17.17 6.60
CA SER A 46 26.43 -16.56 7.23
C SER A 46 26.01 -15.26 6.54
N ILE A 47 26.96 -14.44 6.08
CA ILE A 47 26.69 -13.23 5.27
C ILE A 47 26.11 -13.60 3.90
N LEU A 48 26.59 -14.69 3.28
CA LEU A 48 26.06 -15.22 2.01
C LEU A 48 24.68 -15.85 2.20
N MET A 49 24.45 -16.56 3.31
CA MET A 49 23.14 -17.11 3.70
C MET A 49 22.13 -16.01 4.04
N GLU A 50 22.55 -14.94 4.70
CA GLU A 50 21.72 -13.76 4.99
C GLU A 50 21.37 -12.99 3.71
N LYS A 51 22.33 -12.85 2.77
CA LYS A 51 22.05 -12.33 1.41
C LYS A 51 21.12 -13.25 0.62
N ALA A 52 21.22 -14.56 0.76
CA ALA A 52 20.36 -15.52 0.08
C ALA A 52 18.92 -15.55 0.65
N HIS A 53 18.76 -15.40 1.97
CA HIS A 53 17.44 -15.32 2.61
C HIS A 53 16.71 -13.98 2.39
N GLY A 54 17.44 -12.93 1.97
CA GLY A 54 16.86 -11.63 1.56
C GLY A 54 16.35 -11.59 0.12
N LEU A 55 16.72 -12.57 -0.72
CA LEU A 55 16.28 -12.65 -2.11
C LEU A 55 14.92 -13.36 -2.16
N LYS A 56 13.85 -12.57 -2.25
CA LYS A 56 12.52 -13.10 -2.61
C LYS A 56 12.67 -13.97 -3.86
N PRO A 57 12.08 -15.18 -3.90
CA PRO A 57 12.10 -15.97 -5.13
C PRO A 57 11.50 -15.13 -6.27
N PRO A 58 12.06 -15.21 -7.49
CA PRO A 58 11.47 -14.53 -8.64
C PRO A 58 9.98 -14.86 -8.71
N ALA A 59 9.17 -13.87 -9.06
CA ALA A 59 7.71 -14.02 -9.07
C ALA A 59 7.36 -15.30 -9.84
N SER A 60 6.61 -16.20 -9.19
CA SER A 60 6.15 -17.43 -9.83
C SER A 60 5.48 -17.09 -11.15
N TRP A 61 5.72 -17.87 -12.20
CA TRP A 61 5.18 -17.64 -13.55
C TRP A 61 3.66 -17.42 -13.53
N ARG A 62 2.95 -18.08 -12.59
CA ARG A 62 1.52 -17.89 -12.34
C ARG A 62 1.17 -16.46 -11.93
N THR A 63 1.98 -15.85 -11.06
CA THR A 63 1.79 -14.46 -10.61
C THR A 63 2.05 -13.47 -11.75
N ILE A 64 3.03 -13.76 -12.61
CA ILE A 64 3.32 -12.92 -13.78
C ILE A 64 2.15 -12.96 -14.75
N LEU A 65 1.67 -14.16 -15.12
CA LEU A 65 0.52 -14.31 -16.00
C LEU A 65 -0.75 -13.67 -15.42
N TYR A 66 -1.00 -13.86 -14.12
CA TYR A 66 -2.11 -13.23 -13.44
C TYR A 66 -2.06 -11.70 -13.54
N ASN A 67 -0.89 -11.10 -13.28
CA ASN A 67 -0.71 -9.65 -13.41
C ASN A 67 -0.89 -9.18 -14.86
N CYS A 68 -0.33 -9.88 -15.84
CA CYS A 68 -0.54 -9.55 -17.26
C CYS A 68 -2.03 -9.63 -17.64
N GLY A 69 -2.74 -10.65 -17.18
CA GLY A 69 -4.18 -10.79 -17.40
C GLY A 69 -4.99 -9.64 -16.79
N LEU A 70 -4.65 -9.21 -15.58
CA LEU A 70 -5.25 -8.03 -14.95
C LEU A 70 -4.98 -6.76 -15.78
N ILE A 71 -3.75 -6.56 -16.26
CA ILE A 71 -3.40 -5.38 -17.07
C ILE A 71 -4.23 -5.35 -18.35
N VAL A 72 -4.29 -6.48 -19.08
CA VAL A 72 -5.04 -6.56 -20.32
C VAL A 72 -6.54 -6.32 -20.07
N ALA A 73 -7.13 -7.03 -19.10
CA ALA A 73 -8.54 -6.88 -18.76
C ALA A 73 -8.88 -5.46 -18.31
N GLY A 74 -8.07 -4.88 -17.42
CA GLY A 74 -8.26 -3.53 -16.92
C GLY A 74 -8.11 -2.47 -18.03
N SER A 75 -7.17 -2.65 -18.96
CA SER A 75 -7.03 -1.76 -20.13
C SER A 75 -8.27 -1.83 -21.02
N LEU A 76 -8.78 -3.03 -21.34
CA LEU A 76 -9.97 -3.19 -22.17
C LEU A 76 -11.22 -2.57 -21.51
N ILE A 77 -11.40 -2.77 -20.20
CA ILE A 77 -12.50 -2.16 -19.44
C ILE A 77 -12.40 -0.63 -19.48
N SER A 78 -11.19 -0.09 -19.23
CA SER A 78 -10.96 1.35 -19.24
C SER A 78 -11.26 1.97 -20.59
N VAL A 79 -10.75 1.36 -21.66
CA VAL A 79 -11.00 1.81 -23.03
C VAL A 79 -12.47 1.71 -23.40
N THR A 80 -13.16 0.66 -22.95
CA THR A 80 -14.60 0.50 -23.23
C THR A 80 -15.39 1.65 -22.62
N GLY A 81 -15.14 2.03 -21.36
CA GLY A 81 -15.78 3.20 -20.74
C GLY A 81 -15.43 4.51 -21.45
N MET A 82 -14.18 4.64 -21.90
CA MET A 82 -13.70 5.81 -22.63
C MET A 82 -14.38 5.96 -24.00
N ASN A 83 -14.33 4.93 -24.84
CA ASN A 83 -14.85 4.97 -26.21
C ASN A 83 -16.39 4.94 -26.25
N ALA A 84 -17.03 4.22 -25.33
CA ALA A 84 -18.49 4.07 -25.33
C ALA A 84 -19.22 5.22 -24.63
N VAL A 85 -18.59 5.89 -23.66
CA VAL A 85 -19.24 6.90 -22.82
C VAL A 85 -18.48 8.22 -22.80
N LEU A 86 -17.20 8.22 -22.41
CA LEU A 86 -16.47 9.47 -22.17
C LEU A 86 -16.32 10.34 -23.42
N ILE A 87 -15.86 9.74 -24.52
CA ILE A 87 -15.62 10.43 -25.80
C ILE A 87 -16.94 10.89 -26.43
N PRO A 88 -18.00 10.04 -26.53
CA PRO A 88 -19.30 10.47 -27.05
C PRO A 88 -19.95 11.61 -26.26
N GLN A 89 -19.72 11.69 -24.95
CA GLN A 89 -20.19 12.80 -24.10
C GLN A 89 -19.33 14.08 -24.26
N GLY A 90 -18.23 14.03 -25.02
CA GLY A 90 -17.32 15.16 -25.22
C GLY A 90 -16.57 15.56 -23.96
N LEU A 91 -16.41 14.63 -23.00
CA LEU A 91 -15.73 14.87 -21.74
C LEU A 91 -14.22 14.66 -21.88
N LEU A 92 -13.48 15.25 -20.95
CA LEU A 92 -12.03 15.12 -20.82
C LEU A 92 -11.69 14.10 -19.74
N SER A 93 -10.54 13.44 -19.91
CA SER A 93 -9.94 12.63 -18.86
C SER A 93 -8.84 13.38 -18.12
N GLY A 94 -8.41 12.85 -16.97
CA GLY A 94 -7.13 13.20 -16.38
C GLY A 94 -5.96 12.48 -17.05
N GLY A 95 -4.74 12.87 -16.70
CA GLY A 95 -3.53 12.18 -17.14
C GLY A 95 -3.16 12.39 -18.61
N VAL A 96 -2.25 11.55 -19.11
CA VAL A 96 -1.86 11.55 -20.52
C VAL A 96 -3.03 11.20 -21.44
N VAL A 97 -4.00 10.41 -20.95
CA VAL A 97 -5.27 10.17 -21.67
C VAL A 97 -6.02 11.48 -21.92
N GLY A 98 -6.08 12.37 -20.91
CA GLY A 98 -6.69 13.69 -21.06
C GLY A 98 -6.06 14.53 -22.16
N ILE A 99 -4.72 14.59 -22.20
CA ILE A 99 -3.98 15.29 -23.25
C ILE A 99 -4.27 14.67 -24.62
N ALA A 100 -4.27 13.33 -24.72
CA ALA A 100 -4.59 12.63 -25.96
C ALA A 100 -6.02 12.92 -26.45
N ILE A 101 -7.00 13.02 -25.55
CA ILE A 101 -8.39 13.38 -25.87
C ILE A 101 -8.48 14.83 -26.36
N ILE A 102 -7.79 15.78 -25.70
CA ILE A 102 -7.77 17.19 -26.16
C ILE A 102 -7.22 17.26 -27.59
N ILE A 103 -6.10 16.58 -27.87
CA ILE A 103 -5.53 16.53 -29.21
C ILE A 103 -6.51 15.89 -30.20
N HIS A 104 -7.17 14.80 -29.83
CA HIS A 104 -8.16 14.15 -30.68
C HIS A 104 -9.35 15.07 -31.01
N TYR A 105 -9.84 15.85 -30.05
CA TYR A 105 -10.93 16.80 -30.29
C TYR A 105 -10.51 17.98 -31.18
N LEU A 106 -9.23 18.39 -31.13
CA LEU A 106 -8.67 19.42 -32.01
C LEU A 106 -8.29 18.87 -33.40
N ALA A 107 -7.87 17.60 -33.48
CA ALA A 107 -7.44 16.91 -34.69
C ALA A 107 -8.11 15.52 -34.79
N PRO A 108 -9.38 15.45 -35.24
CA PRO A 108 -10.18 14.22 -35.23
C PRO A 108 -9.61 13.07 -36.09
N ALA A 109 -8.76 13.38 -37.07
CA ALA A 109 -8.08 12.40 -37.91
C ALA A 109 -7.10 11.50 -37.13
N VAL A 110 -6.71 11.92 -35.93
CA VAL A 110 -5.73 11.22 -35.10
C VAL A 110 -6.45 10.45 -34.00
N SER A 111 -6.22 9.14 -33.86
CA SER A 111 -6.84 8.37 -32.78
C SER A 111 -6.26 8.72 -31.39
N VAL A 112 -7.11 8.68 -30.36
CA VAL A 112 -6.71 8.85 -28.95
C VAL A 112 -5.61 7.84 -28.58
N GLY A 113 -5.72 6.60 -29.05
CA GLY A 113 -4.72 5.56 -28.77
C GLY A 113 -3.34 5.86 -29.36
N LEU A 114 -3.27 6.41 -30.57
CA LEU A 114 -1.98 6.79 -31.17
C LEU A 114 -1.32 7.93 -30.39
N MET A 115 -2.08 8.98 -30.05
CA MET A 115 -1.53 10.09 -29.26
C MET A 115 -1.14 9.65 -27.85
N TYR A 116 -1.94 8.79 -27.22
CA TYR A 116 -1.59 8.23 -25.92
C TYR A 116 -0.26 7.46 -25.99
N PHE A 117 -0.04 6.65 -27.02
CA PHE A 117 1.22 5.92 -27.20
C PHE A 117 2.41 6.87 -27.38
N LEU A 118 2.29 7.86 -28.27
CA LEU A 118 3.36 8.81 -28.57
C LEU A 118 3.72 9.67 -27.36
N LEU A 119 2.73 10.18 -26.63
CA LEU A 119 2.93 10.98 -25.41
C LEU A 119 3.56 10.17 -24.27
N ASN A 120 3.30 8.87 -24.20
CA ASN A 120 3.88 8.00 -23.18
C ASN A 120 5.30 7.54 -23.52
N LEU A 121 5.71 7.51 -24.78
CA LEU A 121 7.05 7.08 -25.18
C LEU A 121 8.18 7.84 -24.45
N PRO A 122 8.20 9.20 -24.39
CA PRO A 122 9.22 9.92 -23.64
C PRO A 122 9.12 9.65 -22.12
N LEU A 123 7.91 9.49 -21.59
CA LEU A 123 7.72 9.16 -20.17
C LEU A 123 8.26 7.77 -19.84
N MET A 124 8.10 6.80 -20.75
CA MET A 124 8.66 5.46 -20.58
C MET A 124 10.18 5.49 -20.58
N LEU A 125 10.80 6.31 -21.45
CA LEU A 125 12.25 6.46 -21.45
C LEU A 125 12.74 7.01 -20.11
N VAL A 126 12.09 8.04 -19.57
CA VAL A 126 12.43 8.57 -18.23
C VAL A 126 12.22 7.53 -17.14
N GLY A 127 11.10 6.80 -17.16
CA GLY A 127 10.79 5.74 -16.19
C GLY A 127 11.75 4.57 -16.26
N TRP A 128 12.26 4.22 -17.45
CA TRP A 128 13.14 3.08 -17.69
C TRP A 128 14.43 3.14 -16.88
N PHE A 129 14.98 4.34 -16.69
CA PHE A 129 16.23 4.53 -15.93
C PHE A 129 16.02 4.70 -14.43
N GLN A 130 14.79 4.97 -13.97
CA GLN A 130 14.54 5.42 -12.60
C GLN A 130 13.58 4.53 -11.80
N ILE A 131 12.86 3.63 -12.47
CA ILE A 131 11.88 2.72 -11.87
C ILE A 131 12.34 1.26 -12.10
N SER A 132 11.85 0.33 -11.29
CA SER A 132 12.22 -1.08 -11.42
C SER A 132 11.84 -1.65 -12.79
N ARG A 133 12.72 -2.52 -13.33
CA ARG A 133 12.51 -3.17 -14.63
C ARG A 133 11.16 -3.90 -14.71
N ARG A 134 10.77 -4.57 -13.62
CA ARG A 134 9.51 -5.30 -13.53
C ARG A 134 8.30 -4.39 -13.73
N PHE A 135 8.25 -3.26 -13.02
CA PHE A 135 7.17 -2.28 -13.15
C PHE A 135 7.12 -1.73 -14.58
N MET A 136 8.28 -1.45 -15.18
CA MET A 136 8.36 -0.93 -16.54
C MET A 136 7.84 -1.92 -17.57
N TYR A 137 8.16 -3.21 -17.49
CA TYR A 137 7.62 -4.21 -18.42
C TYR A 137 6.09 -4.30 -18.35
N TYR A 138 5.53 -4.32 -17.14
CA TYR A 138 4.08 -4.29 -16.96
C TYR A 138 3.45 -3.00 -17.47
N THR A 139 4.13 -1.87 -17.28
CA THR A 139 3.62 -0.57 -17.73
C THR A 139 3.66 -0.42 -19.24
N ILE A 140 4.70 -0.93 -19.91
CA ILE A 140 4.77 -1.01 -21.37
C ILE A 140 3.66 -1.90 -21.92
N LEU A 141 3.42 -3.07 -21.30
CA LEU A 141 2.31 -3.94 -21.68
C LEU A 141 0.97 -3.22 -21.56
N GLY A 142 0.74 -2.53 -20.44
CA GLY A 142 -0.48 -1.75 -20.21
C GLY A 142 -0.66 -0.64 -21.23
N MET A 143 0.40 0.13 -21.49
CA MET A 143 0.44 1.21 -22.46
C MET A 143 0.12 0.73 -23.88
N VAL A 144 0.80 -0.31 -24.34
CA VAL A 144 0.56 -0.88 -25.68
C VAL A 144 -0.87 -1.39 -25.77
N THR A 145 -1.32 -2.18 -24.78
CA THR A 145 -2.67 -2.75 -24.79
C THR A 145 -3.73 -1.65 -24.78
N PHE A 146 -3.59 -0.64 -23.93
CA PHE A 146 -4.51 0.50 -23.87
C PHE A 146 -4.52 1.28 -25.19
N SER A 147 -3.35 1.56 -25.77
CA SER A 147 -3.22 2.33 -27.03
C SER A 147 -3.86 1.61 -28.22
N LEU A 148 -3.60 0.31 -28.35
CA LEU A 148 -4.20 -0.52 -29.40
C LEU A 148 -5.71 -0.64 -29.19
N ALA A 149 -6.14 -0.90 -27.94
CA ALA A 149 -7.54 -1.00 -27.63
C ALA A 149 -8.27 0.32 -27.95
N ALA A 150 -7.70 1.47 -27.53
CA ALA A 150 -8.30 2.78 -27.75
C ALA A 150 -8.47 3.11 -29.23
N SER A 151 -7.58 2.61 -30.09
CA SER A 151 -7.65 2.86 -31.54
C SER A 151 -8.55 1.88 -32.29
N TRP A 152 -8.62 0.62 -31.87
CA TRP A 152 -9.26 -0.45 -32.66
C TRP A 152 -10.53 -1.03 -32.06
N VAL A 153 -10.73 -0.92 -30.74
CA VAL A 153 -11.96 -1.41 -30.10
C VAL A 153 -13.08 -0.41 -30.35
N ARG A 154 -13.94 -0.76 -31.32
CA ARG A 154 -15.16 -0.03 -31.64
C ARG A 154 -16.29 -0.54 -30.76
N VAL A 155 -16.68 0.27 -29.79
CA VAL A 155 -17.83 0.00 -28.92
C VAL A 155 -18.96 0.96 -29.32
N PRO A 156 -20.21 0.50 -29.46
CA PRO A 156 -21.34 1.39 -29.70
C PRO A 156 -21.41 2.46 -28.61
N ALA A 157 -21.64 3.71 -29.02
CA ALA A 157 -21.82 4.80 -28.07
C ALA A 157 -23.07 4.56 -27.21
N VAL A 158 -22.90 4.65 -25.89
CA VAL A 158 -24.01 4.59 -24.93
C VAL A 158 -24.65 5.98 -24.90
N HIS A 159 -25.88 6.06 -25.41
CA HIS A 159 -26.60 7.32 -25.49
C HIS A 159 -27.22 7.65 -24.13
N ILE A 160 -26.54 8.50 -23.36
CA ILE A 160 -27.01 9.01 -22.07
C ILE A 160 -27.37 10.48 -22.26
N ARG A 161 -28.63 10.84 -21.98
CA ARG A 161 -29.13 12.22 -22.15
C ARG A 161 -28.61 13.17 -21.07
N ASP A 162 -28.47 12.67 -19.84
CA ASP A 162 -27.99 13.46 -18.72
C ASP A 162 -26.45 13.40 -18.66
N PRO A 163 -25.75 14.54 -18.82
CA PRO A 163 -24.30 14.58 -18.83
C PRO A 163 -23.67 14.21 -17.48
N ILE A 164 -24.37 14.41 -16.36
CA ILE A 164 -23.90 14.00 -15.03
C ILE A 164 -23.93 12.47 -14.93
N LEU A 165 -25.01 11.83 -15.38
CA LEU A 165 -25.09 10.36 -15.43
C LEU A 165 -24.00 9.80 -16.37
N GLY A 166 -23.76 10.46 -17.51
CA GLY A 166 -22.68 10.10 -18.43
C GLY A 166 -21.30 10.18 -17.79
N ALA A 167 -21.00 11.29 -17.10
CA ALA A 167 -19.75 11.49 -16.38
C ALA A 167 -19.53 10.45 -15.27
N LEU A 168 -20.57 10.15 -14.49
CA LEU A 168 -20.52 9.14 -13.43
C LEU A 168 -20.30 7.73 -13.99
N LEU A 169 -21.05 7.33 -15.02
CA LEU A 169 -20.90 6.01 -15.62
C LEU A 169 -19.51 5.82 -16.24
N ALA A 170 -19.04 6.81 -17.01
CA ALA A 170 -17.69 6.81 -17.55
C ALA A 170 -16.67 6.69 -16.40
N GLY A 171 -16.86 7.46 -15.32
CA GLY A 171 -15.98 7.46 -14.15
C GLY A 171 -15.90 6.09 -13.49
N ILE A 172 -17.04 5.41 -13.33
CA ILE A 172 -17.10 4.07 -12.75
C ILE A 172 -16.39 3.05 -13.65
N ILE A 173 -16.71 2.99 -14.94
CA ILE A 173 -16.13 1.98 -15.84
C ILE A 173 -14.62 2.22 -15.99
N CYS A 174 -14.20 3.45 -16.30
CA CYS A 174 -12.79 3.80 -16.43
C CYS A 174 -12.03 3.61 -15.12
N GLY A 175 -12.65 3.95 -13.97
CA GLY A 175 -12.05 3.78 -12.66
C GLY A 175 -11.87 2.33 -12.27
N VAL A 176 -12.83 1.45 -12.60
CA VAL A 176 -12.69 -0.01 -12.39
C VAL A 176 -11.51 -0.54 -13.19
N GLY A 177 -11.45 -0.21 -14.48
CA GLY A 177 -10.36 -0.66 -15.34
C GLY A 177 -8.99 -0.15 -14.86
N GLY A 178 -8.87 1.15 -14.58
CA GLY A 178 -7.65 1.77 -14.05
C GLY A 178 -7.21 1.16 -12.73
N GLY A 179 -8.15 0.91 -11.81
CA GLY A 179 -7.88 0.28 -10.52
C GLY A 179 -7.38 -1.17 -10.67
N ILE A 180 -7.93 -1.94 -11.61
CA ILE A 180 -7.47 -3.31 -11.92
C ILE A 180 -6.03 -3.29 -12.43
N ILE A 181 -5.68 -2.36 -13.32
CA ILE A 181 -4.32 -2.20 -13.84
C ILE A 181 -3.37 -1.88 -12.69
N LEU A 182 -3.66 -0.87 -11.87
CA LEU A 182 -2.79 -0.49 -10.75
C LEU A 182 -2.65 -1.61 -9.70
N ARG A 183 -3.66 -2.48 -9.56
CA ARG A 183 -3.60 -3.64 -8.67
C ARG A 183 -2.57 -4.69 -9.12
N SER A 184 -2.21 -4.73 -10.40
CA SER A 184 -1.23 -5.66 -11.00
C SER A 184 0.24 -5.32 -10.69
N LEU A 185 0.51 -4.22 -9.97
CA LEU A 185 1.84 -3.63 -9.78
C LEU A 185 2.46 -3.08 -11.08
N GLY A 186 1.63 -2.76 -12.07
CA GLY A 186 1.97 -1.96 -13.25
C GLY A 186 1.05 -0.75 -13.39
N SER A 187 1.25 0.06 -14.42
CA SER A 187 0.33 1.12 -14.84
C SER A 187 -0.08 0.90 -16.31
N ALA A 188 -1.02 1.70 -16.83
CA ALA A 188 -1.23 1.80 -18.28
C ALA A 188 -0.25 2.80 -18.92
N GLY A 189 0.58 3.45 -18.12
CA GLY A 189 1.38 4.59 -18.54
C GLY A 189 0.69 5.89 -18.13
N GLY A 190 1.46 6.97 -18.14
CA GLY A 190 0.94 8.32 -17.97
C GLY A 190 1.69 9.12 -16.93
N LEU A 191 0.96 10.04 -16.30
CA LEU A 191 1.54 10.97 -15.33
C LEU A 191 1.99 10.28 -14.03
N ASP A 192 1.57 9.04 -13.78
CA ASP A 192 2.03 8.24 -12.64
C ASP A 192 3.56 8.11 -12.62
N ILE A 193 4.18 7.93 -13.79
CA ILE A 193 5.64 7.81 -13.91
C ILE A 193 6.33 9.13 -13.58
N LEU A 194 5.77 10.24 -14.05
CA LEU A 194 6.27 11.57 -13.67
C LEU A 194 6.11 11.80 -12.18
N ALA A 195 4.97 11.45 -11.60
CA ALA A 195 4.71 11.62 -10.18
C ALA A 195 5.69 10.79 -9.32
N ILE A 196 5.98 9.55 -9.71
CA ILE A 196 7.00 8.71 -9.07
C ILE A 196 8.40 9.31 -9.25
N TYR A 197 8.72 9.82 -10.45
CA TYR A 197 9.98 10.48 -10.72
C TYR A 197 10.19 11.72 -9.82
N PHE A 198 9.22 12.63 -9.78
CA PHE A 198 9.29 13.84 -8.95
C PHE A 198 9.34 13.50 -7.46
N ASN A 199 8.64 12.45 -7.02
CA ASN A 199 8.75 11.96 -5.65
C ASN A 199 10.17 11.48 -5.33
N LYS A 200 10.78 10.67 -6.19
CA LYS A 200 12.15 10.17 -5.99
C LYS A 200 13.21 11.28 -6.06
N ARG A 201 13.05 12.23 -6.98
CA ARG A 201 14.06 13.27 -7.24
C ARG A 201 13.97 14.45 -6.28
N PHE A 202 12.76 14.86 -5.90
CA PHE A 202 12.50 16.09 -5.15
C PHE A 202 11.71 15.87 -3.85
N GLY A 203 11.32 14.64 -3.52
CA GLY A 203 10.53 14.35 -2.32
C GLY A 203 9.06 14.81 -2.39
N LEU A 204 8.60 15.27 -3.56
CA LEU A 204 7.22 15.75 -3.73
C LEU A 204 6.21 14.63 -3.52
N ARG A 205 5.06 14.93 -2.92
CA ARG A 205 3.99 13.94 -2.74
C ARG A 205 3.43 13.55 -4.11
N VAL A 206 3.40 12.25 -4.43
CA VAL A 206 2.89 11.71 -5.71
C VAL A 206 1.50 12.26 -6.03
N GLY A 207 0.58 12.25 -5.06
CA GLY A 207 -0.78 12.77 -5.23
C GLY A 207 -0.82 14.27 -5.58
N MET A 208 0.08 15.08 -5.02
CA MET A 208 0.17 16.50 -5.36
C MET A 208 0.54 16.70 -6.84
N VAL A 209 1.51 15.92 -7.34
CA VAL A 209 1.95 16.00 -8.73
C VAL A 209 0.84 15.59 -9.69
N ILE A 210 0.12 14.51 -9.38
CA ILE A 210 -1.01 14.05 -10.19
C ILE A 210 -2.14 15.08 -10.19
N THR A 211 -2.53 15.62 -9.03
CA THR A 211 -3.57 16.63 -8.92
C THR A 211 -3.20 17.91 -9.67
N ALA A 212 -1.97 18.40 -9.52
CA ALA A 212 -1.50 19.60 -10.22
C ALA A 212 -1.55 19.42 -11.74
N ALA A 213 -1.11 18.26 -12.23
CA ALA A 213 -1.10 18.00 -13.66
C ALA A 213 -2.52 17.78 -14.23
N ASN A 214 -3.41 17.12 -13.49
CA ASN A 214 -4.83 17.04 -13.87
C ASN A 214 -5.51 18.41 -13.90
N ALA A 215 -5.22 19.27 -12.92
CA ALA A 215 -5.71 20.65 -12.91
C ALA A 215 -5.21 21.43 -14.13
N ALA A 216 -3.92 21.30 -14.47
CA ALA A 216 -3.36 21.93 -15.67
C ALA A 216 -4.05 21.47 -16.96
N ILE A 217 -4.33 20.16 -17.09
CA ILE A 217 -5.05 19.61 -18.25
C ILE A 217 -6.48 20.15 -18.33
N LEU A 218 -7.20 20.20 -17.21
CA LEU A 218 -8.57 20.73 -17.18
C LEU A 218 -8.62 22.23 -17.44
N LEU A 219 -7.65 23.00 -16.96
CA LEU A 219 -7.51 24.43 -17.26
C LEU A 219 -7.21 24.65 -18.75
N ALA A 220 -6.31 23.85 -19.34
CA ALA A 220 -6.10 23.87 -20.78
C ALA A 220 -7.39 23.50 -21.53
N GLY A 221 -8.13 22.51 -21.03
CA GLY A 221 -9.45 22.15 -21.54
C GLY A 221 -10.46 23.29 -21.49
N ALA A 222 -10.47 24.10 -20.43
CA ALA A 222 -11.36 25.27 -20.30
C ALA A 222 -11.06 26.38 -21.31
N TYR A 223 -9.84 26.43 -21.86
CA TYR A 223 -9.50 27.34 -22.93
C TYR A 223 -10.06 26.88 -24.30
N PHE A 224 -10.09 25.57 -24.56
CA PHE A 224 -10.52 25.00 -25.84
C PHE A 224 -11.99 24.55 -25.88
N PHE A 225 -12.61 24.28 -24.73
CA PHE A 225 -13.95 23.68 -24.62
C PHE A 225 -14.86 24.47 -23.68
N ASN A 226 -16.17 24.26 -23.83
CA ASN A 226 -17.18 24.86 -22.97
C ASN A 226 -16.96 24.50 -21.49
N LEU A 227 -17.08 25.49 -20.60
CA LEU A 227 -16.93 25.34 -19.15
C LEU A 227 -17.79 24.21 -18.57
N GLU A 228 -19.02 24.02 -19.04
CA GLU A 228 -19.91 22.94 -18.60
C GLU A 228 -19.28 21.56 -18.85
N LYS A 229 -18.71 21.32 -20.04
CA LYS A 229 -18.02 20.06 -20.36
C LYS A 229 -16.82 19.84 -19.45
N VAL A 230 -16.10 20.90 -19.10
CA VAL A 230 -14.97 20.83 -18.17
C VAL A 230 -15.44 20.48 -16.76
N LEU A 231 -16.53 21.10 -16.28
CA LEU A 231 -17.11 20.77 -14.97
C LEU A 231 -17.63 19.32 -14.93
N TYR A 232 -18.28 18.83 -15.97
CA TYR A 232 -18.65 17.42 -16.07
C TYR A 232 -17.42 16.49 -16.10
N SER A 233 -16.33 16.92 -16.71
CA SER A 233 -15.05 16.19 -16.69
C SER A 233 -14.44 16.14 -15.29
N VAL A 234 -14.61 17.18 -14.47
CA VAL A 234 -14.21 17.16 -13.04
C VAL A 234 -15.00 16.08 -12.28
N ILE A 235 -16.31 15.97 -12.51
CA ILE A 235 -17.16 14.92 -11.92
C ILE A 235 -16.65 13.53 -12.34
N TYR A 236 -16.36 13.33 -13.62
CA TYR A 236 -15.77 12.10 -14.14
C TYR A 236 -14.44 11.76 -13.44
N VAL A 237 -13.50 12.72 -13.37
CA VAL A 237 -12.17 12.50 -12.76
C VAL A 237 -12.31 12.16 -11.28
N TYR A 238 -13.19 12.84 -10.56
CA TYR A 238 -13.47 12.55 -9.15
C TYR A 238 -14.05 11.14 -8.97
N ALA A 239 -15.10 10.78 -9.73
CA ALA A 239 -15.73 9.47 -9.66
C ALA A 239 -14.73 8.35 -9.99
N SER A 240 -13.95 8.51 -11.07
CA SER A 240 -12.90 7.57 -11.46
C SER A 240 -11.87 7.38 -10.36
N SER A 241 -11.38 8.47 -9.75
CA SER A 241 -10.40 8.41 -8.66
C SER A 241 -10.93 7.63 -7.46
N ARG A 242 -12.19 7.88 -7.04
CA ARG A 242 -12.83 7.16 -5.92
C ARG A 242 -12.98 5.68 -6.21
N ILE A 243 -13.30 5.32 -7.45
CA ILE A 243 -13.47 3.92 -7.85
C ILE A 243 -12.11 3.22 -7.94
N ILE A 244 -11.08 3.88 -8.45
CA ILE A 244 -9.69 3.36 -8.42
C ILE A 244 -9.27 3.05 -6.98
N ASP A 245 -9.47 4.00 -6.06
CA ASP A 245 -9.15 3.82 -4.64
C ASP A 245 -9.91 2.63 -4.04
N ASN A 246 -11.18 2.46 -4.38
CA ASN A 246 -11.99 1.33 -3.93
C ASN A 246 -11.47 -0.01 -4.48
N VAL A 247 -11.07 -0.09 -5.74
CA VAL A 247 -10.51 -1.31 -6.34
C VAL A 247 -9.12 -1.64 -5.76
N LEU A 248 -8.31 -0.62 -5.50
CA LEU A 248 -6.98 -0.76 -4.91
C LEU A 248 -7.02 -1.21 -3.46
N SER A 249 -7.78 -0.50 -2.62
CA SER A 249 -8.00 -0.87 -1.22
C SER A 249 -8.74 -2.21 -1.11
N GLY A 250 -9.52 -2.56 -2.13
CA GLY A 250 -10.40 -3.72 -2.15
C GLY A 250 -11.50 -3.62 -1.08
N PHE A 251 -12.31 -4.66 -0.98
CA PHE A 251 -13.36 -4.73 0.05
C PHE A 251 -12.83 -4.92 1.47
N ASN A 252 -11.53 -5.20 1.65
CA ASN A 252 -10.95 -5.55 2.94
C ASN A 252 -10.28 -4.37 3.63
N ARG A 253 -11.04 -3.28 3.83
CA ARG A 253 -10.58 -2.13 4.61
C ARG A 253 -10.38 -2.57 6.06
N ARG A 254 -9.15 -2.40 6.55
CA ARG A 254 -8.82 -2.67 7.94
C ARG A 254 -9.08 -1.45 8.80
N LYS A 255 -9.47 -1.71 10.04
CA LYS A 255 -9.72 -0.72 11.07
C LYS A 255 -8.86 -1.07 12.28
N VAL A 256 -8.20 -0.07 12.84
CA VAL A 256 -7.59 -0.18 14.16
C VAL A 256 -8.65 0.12 15.19
N LEU A 257 -8.76 -0.73 16.20
CA LEU A 257 -9.58 -0.49 17.37
C LEU A 257 -8.67 -0.27 18.57
N ILE A 258 -8.98 0.78 19.31
CA ILE A 258 -8.43 1.06 20.63
C ILE A 258 -9.62 0.98 21.59
N ILE A 259 -9.61 0.01 22.48
CA ILE A 259 -10.72 -0.29 23.38
C ILE A 259 -10.25 -0.07 24.81
N ILE A 260 -10.95 0.78 25.54
CA ILE A 260 -10.73 1.07 26.95
C ILE A 260 -11.97 0.57 27.69
N SER A 261 -11.76 -0.34 28.64
CA SER A 261 -12.85 -1.01 29.37
C SER A 261 -12.41 -1.32 30.79
N SER A 262 -13.39 -1.53 31.68
CA SER A 262 -13.19 -2.09 33.02
C SER A 262 -12.84 -3.58 33.00
N ARG A 263 -13.19 -4.30 31.92
CA ARG A 263 -12.99 -5.75 31.74
C ARG A 263 -12.16 -6.05 30.47
N PRO A 264 -10.91 -5.55 30.36
CA PRO A 264 -10.15 -5.64 29.13
C PRO A 264 -9.70 -7.07 28.79
N ARG A 265 -9.51 -7.94 29.79
CA ARG A 265 -9.09 -9.33 29.57
C ARG A 265 -10.20 -10.20 28.98
N ASP A 266 -11.41 -10.09 29.52
CA ASP A 266 -12.57 -10.85 29.04
C ASP A 266 -12.89 -10.52 27.57
N ILE A 267 -12.83 -9.23 27.23
CA ILE A 267 -13.00 -8.74 25.84
C ILE A 267 -11.89 -9.29 24.94
N ALA A 268 -10.63 -9.20 25.39
CA ALA A 268 -9.49 -9.68 24.62
C ALA A 268 -9.57 -11.19 24.33
N ASP A 269 -9.94 -11.99 25.32
CA ASP A 269 -10.11 -13.43 25.18
C ASP A 269 -11.24 -13.76 24.21
N HIS A 270 -12.38 -13.08 24.29
CA HIS A 270 -13.47 -13.29 23.33
C HIS A 270 -13.06 -12.94 21.89
N ILE A 271 -12.31 -11.86 21.68
CA ILE A 271 -11.83 -11.48 20.35
C ILE A 271 -10.81 -12.52 19.82
N LEU A 272 -9.93 -13.04 20.68
CA LEU A 272 -8.95 -14.07 20.34
C LEU A 272 -9.61 -15.40 19.97
N HIS A 273 -10.62 -15.83 20.73
CA HIS A 273 -11.22 -17.15 20.57
C HIS A 273 -12.37 -17.20 19.56
N THR A 274 -13.18 -16.14 19.48
CA THR A 274 -14.36 -16.10 18.59
C THR A 274 -14.02 -15.63 17.19
N LEU A 275 -13.13 -14.63 17.08
CA LEU A 275 -12.79 -14.00 15.81
C LEU A 275 -11.39 -14.39 15.32
N HIS A 276 -10.60 -15.11 16.12
CA HIS A 276 -9.23 -15.50 15.82
C HIS A 276 -8.34 -14.31 15.43
N ARG A 277 -8.62 -13.13 16.03
CA ARG A 277 -7.89 -11.89 15.77
C ARG A 277 -6.85 -11.64 16.86
N GLY A 278 -5.68 -11.18 16.44
CA GLY A 278 -4.62 -10.80 17.37
C GLY A 278 -5.02 -9.55 18.15
N VAL A 279 -4.76 -9.57 19.44
CA VAL A 279 -4.95 -8.45 20.36
C VAL A 279 -3.63 -8.17 21.06
N THR A 280 -3.37 -6.91 21.35
CA THR A 280 -2.21 -6.45 22.11
C THR A 280 -2.69 -5.55 23.22
N PHE A 281 -2.21 -5.75 24.44
CA PHE A 281 -2.43 -4.80 25.53
C PHE A 281 -1.40 -3.67 25.46
N LEU A 282 -1.88 -2.44 25.41
CA LEU A 282 -1.09 -1.24 25.63
C LEU A 282 -1.29 -0.83 27.09
N LYS A 283 -0.19 -0.70 27.84
CA LYS A 283 -0.22 -0.18 29.21
C LYS A 283 -0.41 1.34 29.16
N GLY A 284 -1.44 1.83 29.84
CA GLY A 284 -1.71 3.25 30.00
C GLY A 284 -2.06 3.58 31.44
N GLU A 285 -2.25 4.87 31.71
CA GLU A 285 -2.64 5.38 33.02
C GLU A 285 -3.81 6.34 32.85
N GLY A 286 -4.82 6.23 33.70
CA GLY A 286 -5.95 7.16 33.68
C GLY A 286 -5.51 8.52 34.22
N ALA A 287 -5.54 9.56 33.38
CA ALA A 287 -5.07 10.91 33.76
C ALA A 287 -5.76 11.50 35.01
N PHE A 288 -7.02 11.13 35.27
CA PHE A 288 -7.75 11.57 36.47
C PHE A 288 -7.54 10.62 37.67
N SER A 289 -7.52 9.31 37.41
CA SER A 289 -7.51 8.28 38.47
C SER A 289 -6.12 7.86 38.93
N GLY A 290 -5.06 8.10 38.14
CA GLY A 290 -3.71 7.57 38.37
C GLY A 290 -3.58 6.04 38.25
N ALA A 291 -4.69 5.33 38.04
CA ALA A 291 -4.70 3.88 37.93
C ALA A 291 -4.12 3.41 36.59
N GLU A 292 -3.26 2.39 36.66
CA GLU A 292 -2.83 1.62 35.49
C GLU A 292 -4.04 0.97 34.81
N LYS A 293 -4.07 1.03 33.48
CA LYS A 293 -5.12 0.44 32.65
C LYS A 293 -4.52 -0.34 31.49
N ASP A 294 -5.13 -1.48 31.20
CA ASP A 294 -4.88 -2.25 29.99
C ASP A 294 -5.81 -1.75 28.88
N VAL A 295 -5.23 -1.15 27.84
CA VAL A 295 -5.95 -0.71 26.64
C VAL A 295 -5.77 -1.77 25.56
N ILE A 296 -6.88 -2.29 25.02
CA ILE A 296 -6.82 -3.30 23.96
C ILE A 296 -6.57 -2.59 22.63
N PHE A 297 -5.51 -3.00 21.95
CA PHE A 297 -5.21 -2.63 20.57
C PHE A 297 -5.43 -3.84 19.66
N THR A 298 -6.29 -3.70 18.66
CA THR A 298 -6.50 -4.76 17.67
C THR A 298 -6.75 -4.20 16.29
N VAL A 299 -6.49 -5.01 15.27
CA VAL A 299 -6.78 -4.69 13.88
C VAL A 299 -7.82 -5.67 13.36
N THR A 300 -8.94 -5.13 12.91
CA THR A 300 -10.06 -5.91 12.36
C THR A 300 -10.39 -5.47 10.94
N THR A 301 -11.25 -6.22 10.26
CA THR A 301 -11.79 -5.85 8.95
C THR A 301 -13.14 -5.15 9.09
N LEU A 302 -13.56 -4.37 8.09
CA LEU A 302 -14.86 -3.70 8.11
C LEU A 302 -16.03 -4.67 8.34
N THR A 303 -15.93 -5.89 7.82
CA THR A 303 -16.93 -6.97 7.99
C THR A 303 -16.96 -7.58 9.39
N GLU A 304 -15.85 -7.53 10.11
CA GLU A 304 -15.74 -8.06 11.48
C GLU A 304 -16.07 -7.01 12.53
N LEU A 305 -15.98 -5.72 12.18
CA LEU A 305 -16.20 -4.60 13.09
C LEU A 305 -17.53 -4.68 13.87
N PRO A 306 -18.69 -5.02 13.25
CA PRO A 306 -19.94 -5.16 13.99
C PRO A 306 -19.85 -6.22 15.10
N LYS A 307 -19.34 -7.42 14.77
CA LYS A 307 -19.18 -8.51 15.74
C LYS A 307 -18.26 -8.15 16.90
N VAL A 308 -17.18 -7.40 16.63
CA VAL A 308 -16.28 -6.92 17.68
C VAL A 308 -17.00 -5.94 18.60
N LYS A 309 -17.82 -5.03 18.05
CA LYS A 309 -18.62 -4.11 18.86
C LYS A 309 -19.64 -4.85 19.72
N ASP A 310 -20.32 -5.84 19.16
CA ASP A 310 -21.28 -6.66 19.90
C ASP A 310 -20.62 -7.32 21.11
N ILE A 311 -19.46 -7.98 20.92
CA ILE A 311 -18.66 -8.57 22.01
C ILE A 311 -18.29 -7.52 23.07
N ILE A 312 -17.81 -6.35 22.65
CA ILE A 312 -17.36 -5.31 23.58
C ILE A 312 -18.53 -4.83 24.45
N PHE A 313 -19.65 -4.47 23.84
CA PHE A 313 -20.78 -3.87 24.55
C PHE A 313 -21.67 -4.90 25.26
N GLU A 314 -21.62 -6.17 24.88
CA GLU A 314 -22.20 -7.28 25.65
C GLU A 314 -21.42 -7.52 26.94
N ILE A 315 -20.08 -7.48 26.88
CA ILE A 315 -19.25 -7.63 28.06
C ILE A 315 -19.32 -6.36 28.90
N ASP A 316 -18.95 -5.21 28.37
CA ASP A 316 -18.88 -3.93 29.09
C ASP A 316 -19.65 -2.82 28.34
N PRO A 317 -20.91 -2.54 28.73
CA PRO A 317 -21.73 -1.49 28.12
C PRO A 317 -21.12 -0.09 28.20
N GLU A 318 -20.28 0.17 29.19
CA GLU A 318 -19.62 1.47 29.42
C GLU A 318 -18.23 1.55 28.75
N ALA A 319 -17.87 0.57 27.93
CA ALA A 319 -16.59 0.55 27.24
C ALA A 319 -16.46 1.71 26.23
N PHE A 320 -15.28 2.32 26.20
CA PHE A 320 -14.92 3.36 25.25
C PHE A 320 -14.12 2.77 24.08
N VAL A 321 -14.64 2.91 22.87
CA VAL A 321 -14.06 2.32 21.65
C VAL A 321 -13.74 3.40 20.63
N VAL A 322 -12.46 3.50 20.25
CA VAL A 322 -12.01 4.33 19.13
C VAL A 322 -11.77 3.45 17.91
N VAL A 323 -12.39 3.81 16.79
CA VAL A 323 -12.22 3.13 15.50
C VAL A 323 -11.48 4.06 14.55
N ASN A 324 -10.27 3.67 14.16
CA ASN A 324 -9.42 4.43 13.24
C ASN A 324 -9.25 3.73 11.91
N ASP A 325 -9.25 4.52 10.84
CA ASP A 325 -9.00 4.06 9.48
C ASP A 325 -7.51 3.84 9.26
N THR A 326 -7.14 2.66 8.78
CA THR A 326 -5.74 2.37 8.41
C THR A 326 -5.55 2.49 6.91
N LEU A 327 -4.50 3.18 6.49
CA LEU A 327 -4.07 3.20 5.09
C LEU A 327 -3.47 1.85 4.68
N GLU A 328 -2.58 1.28 5.50
CA GLU A 328 -1.97 -0.03 5.26
C GLU A 328 -1.62 -0.71 6.59
N VAL A 329 -1.77 -2.03 6.67
CA VAL A 329 -1.29 -2.85 7.80
C VAL A 329 -0.52 -4.02 7.22
N LEU A 330 0.77 -4.12 7.58
CA LEU A 330 1.75 -5.05 7.01
C LEU A 330 2.27 -6.04 8.09
N GLY A 331 2.50 -7.32 7.75
CA GLY A 331 3.11 -8.29 8.68
C GLY A 331 2.66 -9.76 8.49
N LYS A 332 3.17 -10.68 9.34
CA LYS A 332 2.99 -12.15 9.22
C LYS A 332 1.56 -12.63 8.95
N ARG A 333 0.54 -11.96 9.49
CA ARG A 333 -0.90 -12.24 9.25
C ARG A 333 -1.64 -11.11 8.54
N HIS A 334 -0.93 -10.06 8.17
CA HIS A 334 -1.50 -8.78 7.77
C HIS A 334 -0.85 -8.30 6.48
N GLY A 335 -1.14 -8.88 5.32
CA GLY A 335 -0.64 -8.36 4.03
C GLY A 335 0.90 -8.37 3.85
N LYS A 336 1.37 -8.44 2.61
CA LYS A 336 2.82 -8.43 2.31
C LYS A 336 3.26 -7.04 1.87
N ARG A 337 4.39 -6.55 2.39
CA ARG A 337 5.02 -5.30 1.93
C ARG A 337 5.25 -5.36 0.42
N ARG A 338 4.57 -4.49 -0.33
CA ARG A 338 4.79 -4.31 -1.78
C ARG A 338 6.12 -3.56 -1.95
N ILE A 339 7.03 -4.15 -2.72
CA ILE A 339 8.29 -3.50 -3.10
C ILE A 339 8.10 -3.16 -4.58
N TYR A 340 8.07 -1.87 -4.89
CA TYR A 340 8.03 -1.34 -6.25
C TYR A 340 9.45 -1.22 -6.80
#